data_AF-A0AAW5KLP3-F1
#
_entry.id   AF-A0AAW5KLP3-F1
#
_cell.length_a   1.000
_cell.length_b   1.000
_cell.length_c   1.000
_cell.angle_alpha   90.00
_cell.angle_beta   90.00
_cell.angle_gamma   90.00
#
_symmetry.space_group_name_H-M   'P 1'
#
loop_
_entity.id
_entity.type
_entity.pdbx_description
1 polymer ?
#
loop_
_entity_poly.entity_id
_entity_poly.type
_entity_poly.pdbx_seq_one_letter_code
_entity_poly.pdbx_strand_id
1 'polypeptide(L)'
;MPKQSCNWCFTINNPSKVKTCGEKDKFKDLTFDTDEKVINFIMQYEEVNYYVFQRERGHNENTEHIQGFIQFKNRKRGTTLQNMFPPQFFHGEFANGTAQQASDYCKKSDTRIGEVQEWGELRVTKGGKQLTNEDILQRIKEGADDIRILEEFPQLWNQIDRLQKVRDLYVFDKWRNVFRDVQVTYIFGKSGTGKTRSVMEQYGYDKVYRITDYKHPFDSYHGQDVIVFEEFRNSLPIDNMLNYLDGYPLELPARYMNRIACFTKVYIISNWNFEEQYTAIQHKYYEMWNAFVRRIDKIVTYKDGMIFEEIDLKSYKLKYNLDKDENLQP
;
A
#
# COMPACT_ATOMS: atom_id res chain seq x y z
N MET A 1 1.60 29.75 -4.14
CA MET A 1 0.47 30.35 -3.39
C MET A 1 0.98 30.85 -2.04
N PRO A 2 0.54 32.01 -1.52
CA PRO A 2 0.96 32.46 -0.20
C PRO A 2 0.48 31.49 0.89
N LYS A 3 1.40 31.06 1.77
CA LYS A 3 1.13 30.09 2.84
C LYS A 3 0.02 30.60 3.78
N GLN A 4 -0.92 29.74 4.13
CA GLN A 4 -2.03 30.01 5.05
C GLN A 4 -2.03 28.97 6.17
N SER A 5 -2.39 29.37 7.39
CA SER A 5 -2.44 28.47 8.57
C SER A 5 -3.60 28.84 9.50
N CYS A 6 -4.13 27.85 10.22
CA CYS A 6 -5.01 28.09 11.38
C CYS A 6 -4.22 28.34 12.67
N ASN A 7 -2.97 27.87 12.73
CA ASN A 7 -2.12 27.84 13.93
C ASN A 7 -0.97 28.84 13.78
N TRP A 8 -0.78 29.71 14.78
CA TRP A 8 0.22 30.77 14.76
C TRP A 8 0.88 30.92 16.13
N CYS A 9 2.20 31.01 16.15
CA CYS A 9 2.94 31.45 17.33
C CYS A 9 3.12 32.97 17.26
N PHE A 10 3.09 33.63 18.41
CA PHE A 10 3.26 35.07 18.50
C PHE A 10 4.13 35.49 19.67
N THR A 11 4.82 36.60 19.48
CA THR A 11 5.56 37.29 20.55
C THR A 11 5.15 38.75 20.57
N ILE A 12 4.89 39.29 21.77
CA ILE A 12 4.65 40.71 22.04
C ILE A 12 5.82 41.30 22.81
N ASN A 13 6.63 42.11 22.14
CA ASN A 13 7.80 42.76 22.75
C ASN A 13 7.41 44.09 23.43
N ASN A 14 7.87 44.30 24.66
CA ASN A 14 7.60 45.52 25.46
C ASN A 14 6.09 45.80 25.65
N PRO A 15 5.33 44.91 26.30
CA PRO A 15 3.87 44.99 26.39
C PRO A 15 3.36 46.26 27.11
N SER A 16 4.15 46.83 28.02
CA SER A 16 3.79 48.01 28.82
C SER A 16 4.09 49.36 28.16
N LYS A 17 4.79 49.38 27.00
CA LYS A 17 5.09 50.64 26.29
C LYS A 17 3.91 51.03 25.40
N VAL A 18 3.41 52.25 25.58
CA VAL A 18 2.50 52.88 24.61
C VAL A 18 3.25 53.06 23.30
N LYS A 19 2.79 52.44 22.21
CA LYS A 19 3.32 52.70 20.87
C LYS A 19 2.24 53.32 20.01
N THR A 20 2.51 54.49 19.46
CA THR A 20 1.64 55.15 18.49
C THR A 20 1.81 54.52 17.12
N CYS A 21 0.76 53.89 16.59
CA CYS A 21 0.69 53.50 15.19
C CYS A 21 0.32 54.73 14.33
N GLY A 22 1.15 55.08 13.35
CA GLY A 22 0.82 56.14 12.37
C GLY A 22 -0.47 55.85 11.60
N GLU A 23 -1.23 56.92 11.32
CA GLU A 23 -2.39 57.12 10.43
C GLU A 23 -3.51 56.07 10.30
N LYS A 24 -3.50 54.99 11.08
CA LYS A 24 -4.67 54.10 11.23
C LYS A 24 -5.13 54.13 12.68
N ASP A 25 -6.21 54.88 12.93
CA ASP A 25 -6.88 55.10 14.22
C ASP A 25 -7.20 53.84 15.05
N LYS A 26 -7.09 52.64 14.48
CA LYS A 26 -7.54 51.38 15.10
C LYS A 26 -6.72 50.93 16.33
N PHE A 27 -5.47 51.37 16.49
CA PHE A 27 -4.55 50.89 17.55
C PHE A 27 -3.96 52.01 18.41
N LYS A 28 -4.60 53.19 18.42
CA LYS A 28 -4.15 54.34 19.19
C LYS A 28 -4.21 54.03 20.71
N ASP A 29 -3.15 54.37 21.43
CA ASP A 29 -3.02 54.21 22.89
C ASP A 29 -3.13 52.76 23.41
N LEU A 30 -2.93 51.76 22.54
CA LEU A 30 -3.01 50.35 22.90
C LEU A 30 -1.79 49.92 23.75
N THR A 31 -2.06 49.30 24.89
CA THR A 31 -1.08 48.70 25.81
C THR A 31 -1.51 47.30 26.20
N PHE A 32 -0.53 46.43 26.46
CA PHE A 32 -0.72 45.06 26.92
C PHE A 32 -0.06 44.85 28.30
N ASP A 33 -0.04 45.91 29.11
CA ASP A 33 0.53 45.95 30.46
C ASP A 33 -0.10 44.92 31.43
N THR A 34 -1.32 44.47 31.17
CA THR A 34 -2.09 43.48 31.95
C THR A 34 -2.59 42.35 31.06
N ASP A 35 -2.72 41.15 31.63
CA ASP A 35 -3.20 39.96 30.90
C ASP A 35 -4.66 40.12 30.46
N GLU A 36 -5.48 40.81 31.26
CA GLU A 36 -6.87 41.15 30.92
C GLU A 36 -6.98 41.95 29.62
N LYS A 37 -6.07 42.92 29.39
CA LYS A 37 -6.06 43.68 28.13
C LYS A 37 -5.71 42.81 26.93
N VAL A 38 -4.81 41.84 27.11
CA VAL A 38 -4.45 40.86 26.06
C VAL A 38 -5.64 39.97 25.74
N ILE A 39 -6.29 39.43 26.78
CA ILE A 39 -7.48 38.58 26.67
C ILE A 39 -8.60 39.31 25.95
N ASN A 40 -8.97 40.51 26.42
CA ASN A 40 -10.03 41.33 25.80
C ASN A 40 -9.72 41.65 24.33
N PHE A 41 -8.45 41.91 24.00
CA PHE A 41 -8.04 42.13 22.62
C PHE A 41 -8.14 40.87 21.76
N ILE A 42 -7.74 39.69 22.25
CA ILE A 42 -7.84 38.44 21.48
C ILE A 42 -9.32 38.06 21.31
N MET A 43 -10.11 38.17 22.37
CA MET A 43 -11.52 37.76 22.40
C MET A 43 -12.45 38.66 21.58
N GLN A 44 -12.02 39.85 21.14
CA GLN A 44 -12.78 40.66 20.17
C GLN A 44 -12.95 39.94 18.82
N TYR A 45 -12.13 38.93 18.55
CA TYR A 45 -12.19 38.13 17.33
C TYR A 45 -12.91 36.80 17.57
N GLU A 46 -14.19 36.72 17.22
CA GLU A 46 -15.01 35.50 17.31
C GLU A 46 -14.43 34.31 16.52
N GLU A 47 -13.49 34.58 15.62
CA GLU A 47 -12.82 33.61 14.78
C GLU A 47 -11.72 32.84 15.53
N VAL A 48 -11.37 33.26 16.75
CA VAL A 48 -10.41 32.57 17.62
C VAL A 48 -11.09 31.34 18.24
N ASN A 49 -10.44 30.19 18.11
CA ASN A 49 -10.90 28.92 18.66
C ASN A 49 -10.17 28.55 19.95
N TYR A 50 -8.87 28.85 20.03
CA TYR A 50 -8.03 28.55 21.18
C TYR A 50 -6.87 29.54 21.26
N TYR A 51 -6.45 29.91 22.46
CA TYR A 51 -5.18 30.58 22.70
C TYR A 51 -4.53 30.12 24.00
N VAL A 52 -3.21 30.21 24.03
CA VAL A 52 -2.40 30.11 25.25
C VAL A 52 -1.30 31.14 25.19
N PHE A 53 -1.02 31.85 26.28
CA PHE A 53 0.13 32.74 26.35
C PHE A 53 0.67 32.86 27.77
N GLN A 54 1.91 33.31 27.88
CA GLN A 54 2.57 33.60 29.14
C GLN A 54 3.48 34.81 29.03
N ARG A 55 3.73 35.48 30.16
CA ARG A 55 4.74 36.53 30.29
C ARG A 55 6.10 35.94 30.61
N GLU A 56 7.12 36.44 29.92
CA GLU A 56 8.50 35.99 30.05
C GLU A 56 9.46 37.18 30.22
N ARG A 57 10.62 36.92 30.86
CA ARG A 57 11.71 37.89 31.01
C ARG A 57 12.91 37.49 30.17
N GLY A 58 13.38 38.39 29.30
CA GLY A 58 14.65 38.17 28.60
C GLY A 58 15.85 38.22 29.55
N HIS A 59 16.76 37.23 29.44
CA HIS A 59 17.93 37.08 30.31
C HIS A 59 18.92 38.27 30.32
N ASN A 60 19.01 39.05 29.23
CA ASN A 60 20.08 40.04 29.06
C ASN A 60 19.66 41.51 29.26
N GLU A 61 18.36 41.84 29.20
CA GLU A 61 17.92 43.26 29.19
C GLU A 61 16.75 43.57 30.15
N ASN A 62 16.27 42.59 30.95
CA ASN A 62 15.10 42.78 31.83
C ASN A 62 13.82 43.21 31.06
N THR A 63 13.81 43.06 29.74
CA THR A 63 12.69 43.39 28.86
C THR A 63 11.62 42.29 28.98
N GLU A 64 10.39 42.71 29.28
CA GLU A 64 9.24 41.81 29.30
C GLU A 64 8.73 41.56 27.88
N HIS A 65 8.42 40.30 27.59
CA HIS A 65 7.72 39.89 26.39
C HIS A 65 6.60 38.90 26.73
N ILE A 66 5.56 38.88 25.91
CA ILE A 66 4.50 37.87 25.98
C ILE A 66 4.74 36.90 24.85
N GLN A 67 4.89 35.62 25.15
CA GLN A 67 4.94 34.57 24.14
C GLN A 67 3.66 33.75 24.18
N GLY A 68 3.08 33.48 23.02
CA GLY A 68 1.83 32.75 22.95
C GLY A 68 1.59 32.01 21.64
N PHE A 69 0.55 31.21 21.66
CA PHE A 69 0.03 30.44 20.54
C PHE A 69 -1.46 30.75 20.38
N ILE A 70 -1.89 30.95 19.13
CA ILE A 70 -3.29 31.20 18.80
C ILE A 70 -3.74 30.31 17.65
N GLN A 71 -4.94 29.76 17.78
CA GLN A 71 -5.60 28.94 16.78
C GLN A 71 -6.93 29.56 16.36
N PHE A 72 -7.09 29.75 15.05
CA PHE A 72 -8.32 30.26 14.44
C PHE A 72 -9.22 29.14 13.92
N LYS A 73 -10.53 29.41 13.84
CA LYS A 73 -11.54 28.52 13.23
C LYS A 73 -11.24 28.26 11.75
N ASN A 74 -10.73 29.26 11.03
CA ASN A 74 -10.42 29.21 9.59
C ASN A 74 -8.97 29.61 9.30
N ARG A 75 -8.42 29.13 8.17
CA ARG A 75 -7.05 29.45 7.74
C ARG A 75 -6.91 30.95 7.45
N LYS A 76 -5.88 31.58 8.01
CA LYS A 76 -5.53 33.00 7.80
C LYS A 76 -4.20 33.12 7.07
N ARG A 77 -4.00 34.21 6.31
CA ARG A 77 -2.69 34.60 5.73
C ARG A 77 -1.92 35.40 6.76
N GLY A 78 -0.58 35.37 6.70
CA GLY A 78 0.26 36.21 7.58
C GLY A 78 -0.05 37.71 7.46
N THR A 79 -0.35 38.18 6.26
CA THR A 79 -0.81 39.57 6.03
C THR A 79 -2.14 39.88 6.69
N THR A 80 -3.05 38.90 6.80
CA THR A 80 -4.31 39.06 7.55
C THR A 80 -4.03 39.19 9.04
N LEU A 81 -3.11 38.38 9.58
CA LEU A 81 -2.70 38.50 10.99
C LEU A 81 -2.05 39.85 11.29
N GLN A 82 -1.17 40.36 10.43
CA GLN A 82 -0.57 41.69 10.60
C GLN A 82 -1.58 42.85 10.55
N ASN A 83 -2.78 42.63 9.99
CA ASN A 83 -3.87 43.60 10.02
C ASN A 83 -4.79 43.44 11.25
N MET A 84 -4.86 42.24 11.82
CA MET A 84 -5.64 41.93 13.02
C MET A 84 -4.86 42.33 14.30
N PHE A 85 -3.55 42.11 14.31
CA PHE A 85 -2.67 42.42 15.41
C PHE A 85 -1.72 43.55 15.03
N PRO A 86 -1.35 44.45 15.95
CA PRO A 86 -0.46 45.55 15.60
C PRO A 86 0.94 45.00 15.23
N PRO A 87 1.48 45.28 14.04
CA PRO A 87 2.74 44.69 13.57
C PRO A 87 3.97 45.13 14.38
N GLN A 88 3.87 46.24 15.13
CA GLN A 88 4.92 46.72 16.05
C GLN A 88 5.00 45.96 17.37
N PHE A 89 3.93 45.21 17.68
CA PHE A 89 3.80 44.39 18.88
C PHE A 89 3.92 42.92 18.50
N PHE A 90 3.26 42.48 17.43
CA PHE A 90 3.03 41.07 17.13
C PHE A 90 3.99 40.54 16.06
N HIS A 91 4.94 39.69 16.48
CA HIS A 91 5.72 38.87 15.54
C HIS A 91 5.06 37.51 15.39
N GLY A 92 4.25 37.36 14.33
CA GLY A 92 3.53 36.13 14.02
C GLY A 92 4.35 35.20 13.13
N GLU A 93 4.73 34.04 13.66
CA GLU A 93 5.38 32.97 12.90
C GLU A 93 4.46 31.77 12.74
N PHE A 94 4.72 30.98 11.71
CA PHE A 94 4.08 29.67 11.60
C PHE A 94 4.49 28.82 12.79
N ALA A 95 3.52 28.17 13.44
CA ALA A 95 3.83 27.18 14.45
C ALA A 95 4.64 26.04 13.81
N ASN A 96 5.87 25.84 14.30
CA ASN A 96 6.68 24.68 13.94
C ASN A 96 6.21 23.48 14.77
N GLY A 97 5.87 22.37 14.10
CA GLY A 97 5.37 21.16 14.77
C GLY A 97 3.84 21.12 14.91
N THR A 98 3.35 20.22 15.76
CA THR A 98 1.91 20.05 16.01
C THR A 98 1.34 21.19 16.85
N ALA A 99 0.03 21.42 16.74
CA ALA A 99 -0.65 22.44 17.56
C ALA A 99 -0.46 22.19 19.07
N GLN A 100 -0.38 20.91 19.48
CA GLN A 100 -0.09 20.51 20.85
C GLN A 100 1.33 20.91 21.27
N GLN A 101 2.35 20.58 20.46
CA GLN A 101 3.74 20.93 20.77
C GLN A 101 3.94 22.45 20.86
N ALA A 102 3.32 23.21 19.96
CA ALA A 102 3.39 24.67 20.00
C ALA A 102 2.69 25.25 21.24
N SER A 103 1.54 24.69 21.62
CA SER A 103 0.84 25.02 22.86
C SER A 103 1.70 24.71 24.09
N ASP A 104 2.26 23.50 24.18
CA ASP A 104 3.07 23.05 25.32
C ASP A 104 4.37 23.87 25.45
N TYR A 105 4.95 24.29 24.32
CA TYR A 105 6.11 25.19 24.32
C TYR A 105 5.79 26.50 25.06
N CYS A 106 4.61 27.08 24.82
CA CYS A 106 4.15 28.30 25.49
C CYS A 106 3.76 28.10 26.96
N LYS A 107 3.80 26.87 27.51
CA LYS A 107 3.52 26.57 28.92
C LYS A 107 4.77 26.24 29.74
N LYS A 108 5.96 26.29 29.13
CA LYS A 108 7.23 25.97 29.81
C LYS A 108 7.56 27.00 30.89
N SER A 109 8.09 26.51 32.01
CA SER A 109 8.34 27.29 33.23
C SER A 109 9.64 28.10 33.23
N ASP A 110 10.57 27.84 32.30
CA ASP A 110 11.98 28.23 32.46
C ASP A 110 12.22 29.75 32.48
N THR A 111 11.38 30.55 31.82
CA THR A 111 11.52 32.03 31.71
C THR A 111 10.28 32.79 32.20
N ARG A 112 9.35 32.12 32.90
CA ARG A 112 8.00 32.61 33.21
C ARG A 112 7.96 33.58 34.39
N ILE A 113 7.30 34.74 34.24
CA ILE A 113 7.09 35.74 35.31
C ILE A 113 5.63 35.76 35.83
N GLY A 114 4.71 35.01 35.23
CA GLY A 114 3.29 35.06 35.58
C GLY A 114 2.56 33.73 35.43
N GLU A 115 1.24 33.78 35.54
CA GLU A 115 0.38 32.63 35.26
C GLU A 115 0.23 32.42 33.76
N VAL A 116 0.02 31.16 33.36
CA VAL A 116 -0.32 30.82 31.98
C VAL A 116 -1.79 31.13 31.78
N GLN A 117 -2.10 31.94 30.77
CA GLN A 117 -3.47 32.23 30.37
C GLN A 117 -3.85 31.33 29.21
N GLU A 118 -4.92 30.54 29.37
CA GLU A 118 -5.39 29.57 28.39
C GLU A 118 -6.91 29.64 28.26
N TRP A 119 -7.41 29.62 27.03
CA TRP A 119 -8.84 29.65 26.77
C TRP A 119 -9.21 28.90 25.50
N GLY A 120 -10.40 28.32 25.51
CA GLY A 120 -10.95 27.53 24.43
C GLY A 120 -10.49 26.08 24.47
N GLU A 121 -10.91 25.31 23.48
CA GLU A 121 -10.50 23.91 23.31
C GLU A 121 -9.52 23.83 22.13
N LEU A 122 -8.28 23.42 22.41
CA LEU A 122 -7.29 23.22 21.37
C LEU A 122 -7.82 22.15 20.42
N ARG A 123 -8.13 22.55 19.19
CA ARG A 123 -8.34 21.56 18.13
C ARG A 123 -6.99 20.98 17.83
N VAL A 124 -6.73 19.84 18.45
CA VAL A 124 -5.76 18.90 17.95
C VAL A 124 -6.35 18.46 16.61
N THR A 125 -5.92 19.10 15.51
CA THR A 125 -5.91 18.39 14.24
C THR A 125 -5.19 17.11 14.60
N LYS A 126 -5.90 15.99 14.63
CA LYS A 126 -5.25 14.69 14.75
C LYS A 126 -4.16 14.77 13.70
N GLY A 127 -2.92 14.95 14.14
CA GLY A 127 -1.78 14.40 13.46
C GLY A 127 -2.02 12.91 13.57
N GLY A 128 -3.01 12.40 12.83
CA GLY A 128 -2.96 11.02 12.40
C GLY A 128 -1.57 10.91 11.86
N LYS A 129 -0.82 9.91 12.35
CA LYS A 129 0.36 9.39 11.66
C LYS A 129 0.14 9.71 10.20
N GLN A 130 0.88 10.68 9.67
CA GLN A 130 0.70 11.05 8.27
C GLN A 130 1.02 9.74 7.59
N LEU A 131 0.01 9.05 7.07
CA LEU A 131 0.18 7.74 6.46
C LEU A 131 1.19 7.99 5.37
N THR A 132 2.45 7.65 5.63
CA THR A 132 3.45 7.90 4.64
C THR A 132 3.29 6.79 3.61
N ASN A 133 3.64 7.08 2.37
CA ASN A 133 3.68 6.02 1.37
C ASN A 133 4.65 4.91 1.82
N GLU A 134 5.64 5.20 2.68
CA GLU A 134 6.51 4.19 3.26
C GLU A 134 5.76 3.21 4.18
N ASP A 135 4.86 3.66 5.04
CA ASP A 135 4.06 2.79 5.91
C ASP A 135 3.22 1.80 5.08
N ILE A 136 2.56 2.29 4.02
CA ILE A 136 1.75 1.46 3.11
C ILE A 136 2.64 0.45 2.38
N LEU A 137 3.77 0.92 1.84
CA LEU A 137 4.73 0.08 1.13
C LEU A 137 5.28 -1.03 2.03
N GLN A 138 5.53 -0.73 3.30
CA GLN A 138 6.00 -1.69 4.28
C GLN A 138 4.96 -2.79 4.51
N ARG A 139 3.68 -2.44 4.69
CA ARG A 139 2.60 -3.44 4.83
C ARG A 139 2.45 -4.32 3.60
N ILE A 140 2.58 -3.73 2.41
CA ILE A 140 2.57 -4.49 1.15
C ILE A 140 3.73 -5.49 1.11
N LYS A 141 4.95 -5.08 1.47
CA LYS A 141 6.14 -5.96 1.52
C LYS A 141 6.01 -7.08 2.55
N GLU A 142 5.33 -6.81 3.66
CA GLU A 142 5.01 -7.79 4.71
C GLU A 142 3.90 -8.78 4.28
N GLY A 143 3.29 -8.59 3.10
CA GLY A 143 2.27 -9.48 2.56
C GLY A 143 0.88 -9.23 3.13
N ALA A 144 0.59 -8.04 3.66
CA ALA A 144 -0.75 -7.68 4.10
C ALA A 144 -1.72 -7.67 2.90
N ASP A 145 -2.89 -8.30 3.08
CA ASP A 145 -3.98 -8.27 2.11
C ASP A 145 -4.67 -6.88 2.07
N ASP A 146 -5.46 -6.64 1.02
CA ASP A 146 -6.12 -5.34 0.82
C ASP A 146 -7.10 -4.98 1.93
N ILE A 147 -7.79 -5.97 2.48
CA ILE A 147 -8.77 -5.73 3.54
C ILE A 147 -8.04 -5.26 4.79
N ARG A 148 -6.94 -5.92 5.19
CA ARG A 148 -6.12 -5.48 6.32
C ARG A 148 -5.54 -4.09 6.12
N ILE A 149 -5.04 -3.79 4.92
CA ILE A 149 -4.53 -2.45 4.61
C ILE A 149 -5.66 -1.41 4.69
N LEU A 150 -6.87 -1.74 4.23
CA LEU A 150 -8.02 -0.84 4.31
C LEU A 150 -8.58 -0.70 5.74
N GLU A 151 -8.54 -1.74 6.56
CA GLU A 151 -8.94 -1.68 7.97
C GLU A 151 -7.98 -0.80 8.77
N GLU A 152 -6.68 -0.89 8.50
CA GLU A 152 -5.68 -0.01 9.09
C GLU A 152 -5.74 1.43 8.52
N PHE A 153 -6.02 1.55 7.22
CA PHE A 153 -5.99 2.82 6.48
C PHE A 153 -7.23 3.03 5.58
N PRO A 154 -8.43 3.28 6.16
CA PRO A 154 -9.68 3.39 5.39
C PRO A 154 -9.68 4.50 4.33
N GLN A 155 -8.86 5.53 4.49
CA GLN A 155 -8.69 6.63 3.52
C GLN A 155 -8.18 6.17 2.15
N LEU A 156 -7.58 4.97 2.05
CA LEU A 156 -7.06 4.41 0.81
C LEU A 156 -8.13 3.76 -0.07
N TRP A 157 -9.40 3.73 0.34
CA TRP A 157 -10.49 3.09 -0.42
C TRP A 157 -10.49 3.48 -1.92
N ASN A 158 -10.34 4.77 -2.22
CA ASN A 158 -10.33 5.28 -3.62
C ASN A 158 -9.01 5.01 -4.37
N GLN A 159 -8.04 4.36 -3.73
CA GLN A 159 -6.70 4.11 -4.26
C GLN A 159 -6.35 2.61 -4.27
N ILE A 160 -7.31 1.72 -4.00
CA ILE A 160 -7.07 0.28 -3.92
C ILE A 160 -6.42 -0.29 -5.19
N ASP A 161 -6.83 0.18 -6.37
CA ASP A 161 -6.23 -0.22 -7.65
C ASP A 161 -4.74 0.12 -7.75
N ARG A 162 -4.29 1.17 -7.06
CA ARG A 162 -2.87 1.56 -7.02
C ARG A 162 -2.08 0.62 -6.12
N LEU A 163 -2.69 0.13 -5.03
CA LEU A 163 -2.06 -0.85 -4.14
C LEU A 163 -1.76 -2.15 -4.90
N GLN A 164 -2.72 -2.63 -5.69
CA GLN A 164 -2.52 -3.81 -6.52
C GLN A 164 -1.39 -3.62 -7.54
N LYS A 165 -1.32 -2.47 -8.22
CA LYS A 165 -0.21 -2.15 -9.13
C LYS A 165 1.15 -2.17 -8.44
N VAL A 166 1.23 -1.64 -7.22
CA VAL A 166 2.47 -1.66 -6.43
C VAL A 166 2.87 -3.08 -6.05
N ARG A 167 1.90 -3.94 -5.67
CA ARG A 167 2.17 -5.38 -5.46
C ARG A 167 2.70 -6.04 -6.72
N ASP A 168 2.05 -5.81 -7.86
CA ASP A 168 2.46 -6.39 -9.15
C ASP A 168 3.91 -5.99 -9.48
N LEU A 169 4.32 -4.74 -9.18
CA LEU A 169 5.71 -4.28 -9.36
C LEU A 169 6.71 -5.01 -8.46
N TYR A 170 6.36 -5.29 -7.20
CA TYR A 170 7.23 -6.07 -6.31
C TYR A 170 7.36 -7.53 -6.76
N VAL A 171 6.27 -8.12 -7.23
CA VAL A 171 6.30 -9.48 -7.82
C VAL A 171 7.17 -9.46 -9.07
N PHE A 172 7.00 -8.47 -9.95
CA PHE A 172 7.82 -8.30 -11.15
C PHE A 172 9.31 -8.21 -10.80
N ASP A 173 9.69 -7.34 -9.87
CA ASP A 173 11.09 -7.13 -9.48
C ASP A 173 11.72 -8.39 -8.86
N LYS A 174 10.94 -9.16 -8.09
CA LYS A 174 11.39 -10.42 -7.51
C LYS A 174 11.67 -11.51 -8.56
N TRP A 175 10.87 -11.59 -9.62
CA TRP A 175 10.89 -12.75 -10.54
C TRP A 175 11.49 -12.46 -11.92
N ARG A 176 11.69 -11.18 -12.28
CA ARG A 176 12.27 -10.78 -13.59
C ARG A 176 13.66 -11.36 -13.88
N ASN A 177 14.44 -11.70 -12.86
CA ASN A 177 15.82 -12.16 -12.98
C ASN A 177 16.07 -13.51 -12.29
N VAL A 178 15.02 -14.29 -12.02
CA VAL A 178 15.10 -15.55 -11.26
C VAL A 178 14.61 -16.71 -12.12
N PHE A 179 15.41 -17.77 -12.18
CA PHE A 179 14.94 -19.05 -12.72
C PHE A 179 14.06 -19.74 -11.66
N ARG A 180 12.80 -19.99 -12.03
CA ARG A 180 11.79 -20.64 -11.18
C ARG A 180 12.04 -22.14 -11.16
N ASP A 181 12.08 -22.72 -9.96
CA ASP A 181 11.98 -24.17 -9.79
C ASP A 181 10.50 -24.55 -9.90
N VAL A 182 10.08 -24.94 -11.11
CA VAL A 182 8.68 -25.23 -11.43
C VAL A 182 8.44 -26.73 -11.33
N GLN A 183 7.53 -27.12 -10.44
CA GLN A 183 7.06 -28.49 -10.29
C GLN A 183 5.71 -28.66 -10.97
N VAL A 184 5.62 -29.58 -11.93
CA VAL A 184 4.43 -29.81 -12.74
C VAL A 184 3.85 -31.19 -12.47
N THR A 185 2.58 -31.21 -12.07
CA THR A 185 1.82 -32.44 -11.83
C THR A 185 0.63 -32.51 -12.79
N TYR A 186 0.57 -33.57 -13.59
CA TYR A 186 -0.61 -33.88 -14.40
C TYR A 186 -1.55 -34.78 -13.62
N ILE A 187 -2.81 -34.38 -13.46
CA ILE A 187 -3.83 -35.14 -12.74
C ILE A 187 -4.96 -35.49 -13.72
N PHE A 188 -5.27 -36.78 -13.84
CA PHE A 188 -6.42 -37.22 -14.63
C PHE A 188 -7.31 -38.23 -13.91
N GLY A 189 -8.55 -38.37 -14.38
CA GLY A 189 -9.56 -39.26 -13.82
C GLY A 189 -10.95 -38.80 -14.21
N LYS A 190 -11.99 -39.59 -13.89
CA LYS A 190 -13.39 -39.21 -14.20
C LYS A 190 -13.78 -37.88 -13.52
N SER A 191 -14.81 -37.21 -14.04
CA SER A 191 -15.36 -36.03 -13.36
C SER A 191 -15.92 -36.41 -11.98
N GLY A 192 -15.95 -35.46 -11.04
CA GLY A 192 -16.47 -35.68 -9.69
C GLY A 192 -15.57 -36.50 -8.76
N THR A 193 -14.35 -36.86 -9.16
CA THR A 193 -13.43 -37.65 -8.32
C THR A 193 -12.58 -36.80 -7.36
N GLY A 194 -12.88 -35.51 -7.19
CA GLY A 194 -12.18 -34.66 -6.21
C GLY A 194 -10.81 -34.10 -6.64
N LYS A 195 -10.40 -34.24 -7.92
CA LYS A 195 -9.10 -33.76 -8.46
C LYS A 195 -8.80 -32.30 -8.12
N THR A 196 -9.75 -31.41 -8.40
CA THR A 196 -9.58 -29.97 -8.13
C THR A 196 -9.62 -29.71 -6.63
N ARG A 197 -10.53 -30.37 -5.92
CA ARG A 197 -10.71 -30.22 -4.49
C ARG A 197 -9.43 -30.54 -3.72
N SER A 198 -8.71 -31.60 -4.09
CA SER A 198 -7.46 -31.98 -3.42
C SER A 198 -6.40 -30.89 -3.50
N VAL A 199 -6.20 -30.28 -4.67
CA VAL A 199 -5.25 -29.17 -4.84
C VAL A 199 -5.68 -27.94 -4.02
N MET A 200 -6.97 -27.60 -4.05
CA MET A 200 -7.49 -26.45 -3.29
C MET A 200 -7.34 -26.65 -1.77
N GLU A 201 -7.66 -27.84 -1.26
CA GLU A 201 -7.53 -28.17 0.17
C GLU A 201 -6.07 -28.27 0.62
N GLN A 202 -5.16 -28.71 -0.27
CA GLN A 202 -3.73 -28.83 0.04
C GLN A 202 -3.05 -27.47 0.23
N TYR A 203 -3.34 -26.50 -0.64
CA TYR A 203 -2.60 -25.22 -0.66
C TYR A 203 -3.37 -24.04 -0.08
N GLY A 204 -4.69 -24.14 0.06
CA GLY A 204 -5.57 -23.05 0.43
C GLY A 204 -6.08 -22.26 -0.78
N TYR A 205 -7.29 -21.72 -0.67
CA TYR A 205 -8.01 -21.09 -1.78
C TYR A 205 -7.37 -19.79 -2.29
N ASP A 206 -6.65 -19.07 -1.43
CA ASP A 206 -5.98 -17.80 -1.75
C ASP A 206 -4.71 -17.99 -2.57
N LYS A 207 -4.03 -19.13 -2.40
CA LYS A 207 -2.74 -19.43 -3.05
C LYS A 207 -2.87 -20.15 -4.38
N VAL A 208 -4.08 -20.57 -4.74
CA VAL A 208 -4.34 -21.35 -5.96
C VAL A 208 -5.09 -20.50 -6.98
N TYR A 209 -4.44 -20.25 -8.12
CA TYR A 209 -5.08 -19.63 -9.26
C TYR A 209 -5.56 -20.70 -10.25
N ARG A 210 -6.86 -20.71 -10.53
CA ARG A 210 -7.47 -21.65 -11.48
C ARG A 210 -7.73 -20.97 -12.81
N ILE A 211 -7.17 -21.55 -13.88
CA ILE A 211 -7.49 -21.20 -15.25
C ILE A 211 -8.71 -22.00 -15.66
N THR A 212 -9.86 -21.34 -15.65
CA THR A 212 -11.14 -21.91 -16.11
C THR A 212 -11.62 -21.30 -17.43
N ASP A 213 -11.04 -20.17 -17.85
CA ASP A 213 -11.23 -19.56 -19.17
C ASP A 213 -9.89 -19.55 -19.90
N TYR A 214 -9.81 -20.23 -21.04
CA TYR A 214 -8.61 -20.33 -21.85
C TYR A 214 -8.45 -19.20 -22.87
N LYS A 215 -9.47 -18.33 -23.05
CA LYS A 215 -9.39 -17.17 -23.94
C LYS A 215 -8.55 -16.05 -23.35
N HIS A 216 -8.70 -15.81 -22.04
CA HIS A 216 -7.95 -14.80 -21.29
C HIS A 216 -7.41 -15.39 -19.96
N PRO A 217 -6.49 -16.37 -20.05
CA PRO A 217 -6.18 -17.26 -18.93
C PRO A 217 -5.55 -16.58 -17.71
N PHE A 218 -4.98 -15.38 -17.84
CA PHE A 218 -4.19 -14.74 -16.78
C PHE A 218 -4.73 -13.37 -16.32
N ASP A 219 -5.92 -12.96 -16.76
CA ASP A 219 -6.47 -11.64 -16.40
C ASP A 219 -6.58 -11.41 -14.88
N SER A 220 -7.00 -12.46 -14.17
CA SER A 220 -7.21 -12.47 -12.72
C SER A 220 -6.07 -13.16 -11.96
N TYR A 221 -4.93 -13.38 -12.61
CA TYR A 221 -3.74 -13.88 -11.94
C TYR A 221 -3.07 -12.72 -11.19
N HIS A 222 -2.89 -12.87 -9.88
CA HIS A 222 -2.37 -11.85 -8.96
C HIS A 222 -1.11 -12.31 -8.22
N GLY A 223 -0.38 -13.25 -8.83
CA GLY A 223 0.89 -13.74 -8.29
C GLY A 223 0.77 -14.92 -7.32
N GLN A 224 -0.28 -15.73 -7.49
CA GLN A 224 -0.43 -16.99 -6.76
C GLN A 224 0.74 -17.94 -7.05
N ASP A 225 1.19 -18.67 -6.02
CA ASP A 225 2.29 -19.65 -6.11
C ASP A 225 1.88 -20.95 -6.82
N VAL A 226 0.58 -21.28 -6.79
CA VAL A 226 0.03 -22.48 -7.42
C VAL A 226 -0.89 -22.09 -8.56
N ILE A 227 -0.69 -22.71 -9.73
CA ILE A 227 -1.55 -22.52 -10.90
C ILE A 227 -2.17 -23.86 -11.33
N VAL A 228 -3.46 -23.84 -11.64
CA VAL A 228 -4.24 -25.01 -12.05
C VAL A 228 -4.82 -24.75 -13.43
N PHE A 229 -4.43 -25.55 -14.42
CA PHE A 229 -5.09 -25.64 -15.71
C PHE A 229 -6.29 -26.59 -15.58
N GLU A 230 -7.49 -26.03 -15.40
CA GLU A 230 -8.70 -26.77 -15.09
C GLU A 230 -9.38 -27.33 -16.35
N GLU A 231 -9.79 -28.61 -16.32
CA GLU A 231 -10.42 -29.28 -17.45
C GLU A 231 -9.61 -29.20 -18.76
N PHE A 232 -8.30 -29.35 -18.64
CA PHE A 232 -7.38 -29.21 -19.76
C PHE A 232 -7.56 -30.32 -20.81
N ARG A 233 -7.88 -29.95 -22.06
CA ARG A 233 -8.06 -30.88 -23.19
C ARG A 233 -7.40 -30.31 -24.44
N ASN A 234 -6.08 -30.16 -24.41
CA ASN A 234 -5.30 -29.39 -25.39
C ASN A 234 -5.84 -27.96 -25.57
N SER A 235 -6.34 -27.37 -24.48
CA SER A 235 -7.06 -26.09 -24.50
C SER A 235 -6.18 -24.90 -24.86
N LEU A 236 -4.85 -25.08 -24.82
CA LEU A 236 -3.84 -24.10 -25.22
C LEU A 236 -2.91 -24.71 -26.26
N PRO A 237 -2.33 -23.92 -27.18
CA PRO A 237 -1.24 -24.37 -28.03
C PRO A 237 -0.08 -24.92 -27.20
N ILE A 238 0.56 -25.99 -27.66
CA ILE A 238 1.66 -26.62 -26.91
C ILE A 238 2.83 -25.64 -26.73
N ASP A 239 3.11 -24.77 -27.70
CA ASP A 239 4.13 -23.70 -27.59
C ASP A 239 3.92 -22.82 -26.35
N ASN A 240 2.67 -22.46 -26.08
CA ASN A 240 2.32 -21.67 -24.90
C ASN A 240 2.58 -22.48 -23.63
N MET A 241 2.19 -23.77 -23.62
CA MET A 241 2.47 -24.66 -22.49
C MET A 241 3.98 -24.85 -22.26
N LEU A 242 4.78 -24.99 -23.31
CA LEU A 242 6.24 -25.10 -23.19
C LEU A 242 6.82 -23.89 -22.45
N ASN A 243 6.33 -22.69 -22.72
CA ASN A 243 6.74 -21.47 -22.01
C ASN A 243 6.19 -21.44 -20.58
N TYR A 244 4.91 -21.73 -20.38
CA TYR A 244 4.27 -21.66 -19.05
C TYR A 244 4.84 -22.67 -18.06
N LEU A 245 5.26 -23.84 -18.54
CA LEU A 245 5.84 -24.91 -17.72
C LEU A 245 7.36 -24.80 -17.57
N ASP A 246 8.01 -23.81 -18.20
CA ASP A 246 9.45 -23.58 -18.03
C ASP A 246 9.75 -22.72 -16.80
N GLY A 247 11.01 -22.73 -16.36
CA GLY A 247 11.50 -21.96 -15.24
C GLY A 247 11.94 -20.53 -15.59
N TYR A 248 12.12 -20.19 -16.87
CA TYR A 248 12.56 -18.84 -17.24
C TYR A 248 11.57 -17.74 -16.79
N PRO A 249 12.05 -16.52 -16.51
CA PRO A 249 11.20 -15.36 -16.33
C PRO A 249 10.26 -15.18 -17.53
N LEU A 250 8.97 -15.01 -17.25
CA LEU A 250 7.94 -14.99 -18.28
C LEU A 250 6.85 -13.97 -17.96
N GLU A 251 6.52 -13.15 -18.95
CA GLU A 251 5.31 -12.34 -18.96
C GLU A 251 4.11 -13.16 -19.46
N LEU A 252 3.02 -13.08 -18.72
CA LEU A 252 1.76 -13.74 -19.01
C LEU A 252 0.81 -12.73 -19.67
N PRO A 253 0.28 -13.03 -20.86
CA PRO A 253 -0.59 -12.11 -21.58
C PRO A 253 -1.93 -11.95 -20.85
N ALA A 254 -2.32 -10.69 -20.62
CA ALA A 254 -3.61 -10.31 -20.03
C ALA A 254 -4.12 -9.02 -20.65
N ARG A 255 -5.44 -8.80 -20.67
CA ARG A 255 -6.08 -7.76 -21.49
C ARG A 255 -5.66 -6.32 -21.16
N TYR A 256 -5.38 -6.02 -19.89
CA TYR A 256 -5.07 -4.66 -19.46
C TYR A 256 -3.59 -4.43 -19.20
N MET A 257 -2.93 -5.44 -18.62
CA MET A 257 -1.53 -5.39 -18.23
C MET A 257 -1.04 -6.82 -18.10
N ASN A 258 0.09 -7.13 -18.72
CA ASN A 258 0.73 -8.43 -18.56
C ASN A 258 1.00 -8.70 -17.08
N ARG A 259 0.91 -9.97 -16.70
CA ARG A 259 1.32 -10.46 -15.38
C ARG A 259 2.70 -11.09 -15.46
N ILE A 260 3.35 -11.31 -14.33
CA ILE A 260 4.61 -12.05 -14.28
C ILE A 260 4.36 -13.43 -13.68
N ALA A 261 4.78 -14.46 -14.40
CA ALA A 261 4.75 -15.82 -13.90
C ALA A 261 5.64 -15.92 -12.65
N CYS A 262 5.02 -16.19 -11.50
CA CYS A 262 5.73 -16.43 -10.24
C CYS A 262 5.29 -17.72 -9.54
N PHE A 263 4.39 -18.47 -10.17
CA PHE A 263 4.01 -19.79 -9.69
C PHE A 263 5.21 -20.75 -9.78
N THR A 264 5.34 -21.58 -8.75
CA THR A 264 6.33 -22.67 -8.67
C THR A 264 5.67 -24.04 -8.76
N LYS A 265 4.34 -24.11 -8.62
CA LYS A 265 3.59 -25.36 -8.66
C LYS A 265 2.52 -25.28 -9.73
N VAL A 266 2.58 -26.19 -10.69
CA VAL A 266 1.64 -26.25 -11.80
C VAL A 266 0.87 -27.57 -11.73
N TYR A 267 -0.44 -27.47 -11.79
CA TYR A 267 -1.33 -28.62 -11.90
C TYR A 267 -2.07 -28.57 -13.22
N ILE A 268 -1.99 -29.64 -14.00
CA ILE A 268 -2.79 -29.80 -15.22
C ILE A 268 -3.85 -30.84 -14.89
N ILE A 269 -5.11 -30.41 -14.78
CA ILE A 269 -6.21 -31.30 -14.39
C ILE A 269 -7.06 -31.60 -15.61
N SER A 270 -7.21 -32.89 -15.93
CA SER A 270 -7.98 -33.34 -17.08
C SER A 270 -8.90 -34.53 -16.76
N ASN A 271 -9.84 -34.78 -17.68
CA ASN A 271 -10.52 -36.08 -17.76
C ASN A 271 -9.86 -37.01 -18.80
N TRP A 272 -8.91 -36.50 -19.58
CA TRP A 272 -8.14 -37.25 -20.56
C TRP A 272 -6.87 -37.81 -19.91
N ASN A 273 -6.49 -39.01 -20.32
CA ASN A 273 -5.19 -39.57 -20.00
C ASN A 273 -4.09 -38.67 -20.58
N PHE A 274 -2.87 -38.80 -20.07
CA PHE A 274 -1.78 -37.93 -20.48
C PHE A 274 -1.45 -38.07 -21.97
N GLU A 275 -1.49 -39.29 -22.50
CA GLU A 275 -1.20 -39.64 -23.89
C GLU A 275 -2.27 -39.18 -24.88
N GLU A 276 -3.47 -38.85 -24.42
CA GLU A 276 -4.53 -38.32 -25.26
C GLU A 276 -4.32 -36.82 -25.57
N GLN A 277 -3.38 -36.17 -24.87
CA GLN A 277 -3.04 -34.77 -25.10
C GLN A 277 -2.12 -34.64 -26.33
N TYR A 278 -2.42 -33.69 -27.21
CA TYR A 278 -1.62 -33.29 -28.35
C TYR A 278 -1.25 -34.42 -29.33
N THR A 279 -2.11 -35.43 -29.53
CA THR A 279 -1.85 -36.60 -30.41
C THR A 279 -1.31 -36.23 -31.81
N ALA A 280 -1.86 -35.21 -32.46
CA ALA A 280 -1.36 -34.74 -33.76
C ALA A 280 0.10 -34.23 -33.71
N ILE A 281 0.50 -33.60 -32.60
CA ILE A 281 1.85 -33.08 -32.37
C ILE A 281 2.80 -34.23 -32.00
N GLN A 282 2.32 -35.21 -31.22
CA GLN A 282 3.10 -36.44 -30.94
C GLN A 282 3.59 -37.08 -32.23
N HIS A 283 2.73 -37.20 -33.24
CA HIS A 283 3.08 -37.81 -34.52
C HIS A 283 3.89 -36.89 -35.45
N LYS A 284 3.53 -35.60 -35.56
CA LYS A 284 4.14 -34.70 -36.56
C LYS A 284 5.39 -33.97 -36.06
N TYR A 285 5.46 -33.69 -34.75
CA TYR A 285 6.47 -32.85 -34.13
C TYR A 285 6.93 -33.48 -32.80
N TYR A 286 7.45 -34.71 -32.88
CA TYR A 286 7.82 -35.51 -31.71
C TYR A 286 8.78 -34.80 -30.73
N GLU A 287 9.73 -34.00 -31.24
CA GLU A 287 10.64 -33.22 -30.39
C GLU A 287 9.91 -32.18 -29.52
N MET A 288 8.86 -31.57 -30.06
CA MET A 288 8.03 -30.60 -29.36
C MET A 288 7.19 -31.28 -28.28
N TRP A 289 6.65 -32.46 -28.58
CA TRP A 289 6.00 -33.32 -27.59
C TRP A 289 6.97 -33.72 -26.48
N ASN A 290 8.18 -34.17 -26.83
CA ASN A 290 9.21 -34.51 -25.85
C ASN A 290 9.60 -33.32 -24.97
N ALA A 291 9.62 -32.10 -25.52
CA ALA A 291 9.85 -30.89 -24.74
C ALA A 291 8.74 -30.65 -23.70
N PHE A 292 7.48 -30.91 -24.06
CA PHE A 292 6.35 -30.81 -23.13
C PHE A 292 6.45 -31.89 -22.05
N VAL A 293 6.68 -33.13 -22.46
CA VAL A 293 6.84 -34.28 -21.58
C VAL A 293 7.94 -34.04 -20.56
N ARG A 294 9.14 -33.59 -20.95
CA ARG A 294 10.26 -33.32 -20.01
C ARG A 294 9.96 -32.31 -18.90
N ARG A 295 8.91 -31.50 -19.04
CA ARG A 295 8.48 -30.52 -18.04
C ARG A 295 7.43 -31.06 -17.08
N ILE A 296 6.97 -32.31 -17.24
CA ILE A 296 6.03 -32.97 -16.33
C ILE A 296 6.82 -33.79 -15.31
N ASP A 297 6.68 -33.53 -14.02
CA ASP A 297 7.41 -34.28 -12.99
C ASP A 297 6.64 -35.53 -12.56
N LYS A 298 5.32 -35.37 -12.41
CA LYS A 298 4.44 -36.38 -11.83
C LYS A 298 3.14 -36.53 -12.61
N ILE A 299 2.66 -37.76 -12.66
CA ILE A 299 1.35 -38.11 -13.21
C ILE A 299 0.54 -38.81 -12.13
N VAL A 300 -0.65 -38.28 -11.86
CA VAL A 300 -1.55 -38.74 -10.79
C VAL A 300 -2.88 -39.18 -11.41
N THR A 301 -3.26 -40.42 -11.13
CA THR A 301 -4.53 -41.00 -11.54
C THR A 301 -5.52 -40.98 -10.38
N TYR A 302 -6.70 -40.41 -10.60
CA TYR A 302 -7.82 -40.44 -9.65
C TYR A 302 -8.89 -41.44 -10.09
N LYS A 303 -9.32 -42.29 -9.15
CA LYS A 303 -10.51 -43.14 -9.29
C LYS A 303 -11.33 -43.08 -8.01
N ASP A 304 -12.66 -43.06 -8.17
CA ASP A 304 -13.63 -43.19 -7.06
C ASP A 304 -13.38 -42.22 -5.88
N GLY A 305 -12.91 -41.00 -6.17
CA GLY A 305 -12.68 -39.97 -5.16
C GLY A 305 -11.32 -40.01 -4.47
N MET A 306 -10.43 -40.94 -4.84
CA MET A 306 -9.12 -41.12 -4.22
C MET A 306 -8.00 -41.11 -5.26
N ILE A 307 -6.78 -40.81 -4.80
CA ILE A 307 -5.57 -41.06 -5.57
C ILE A 307 -5.44 -42.58 -5.74
N PHE A 308 -5.59 -43.05 -6.96
CA PHE A 308 -5.43 -44.45 -7.32
C PHE A 308 -3.95 -44.78 -7.55
N GLU A 309 -3.23 -43.87 -8.20
CA GLU A 309 -1.82 -44.02 -8.51
C GLU A 309 -1.14 -42.65 -8.61
N GLU A 310 0.06 -42.54 -8.06
CA GLU A 310 0.97 -41.41 -8.24
C GLU A 310 2.33 -41.98 -8.65
N ILE A 311 2.80 -41.59 -9.83
CA ILE A 311 4.07 -42.04 -10.37
C ILE A 311 4.82 -40.86 -10.98
N ASP A 312 6.14 -40.85 -10.78
CA ASP A 312 7.01 -39.90 -11.49
C ASP A 312 6.98 -40.20 -13.00
N LEU A 313 7.29 -39.19 -13.81
CA LEU A 313 7.22 -39.32 -15.26
C LEU A 313 8.13 -40.42 -15.82
N LYS A 314 9.32 -40.64 -15.25
CA LYS A 314 10.24 -41.68 -15.74
C LYS A 314 9.63 -43.06 -15.56
N SER A 315 9.07 -43.30 -14.37
CA SER A 315 8.34 -44.52 -14.05
C SER A 315 7.08 -44.69 -14.92
N TYR A 316 6.37 -43.60 -15.20
CA TYR A 316 5.20 -43.60 -16.09
C TYR A 316 5.55 -44.04 -17.51
N LYS A 317 6.59 -43.44 -18.11
CA LYS A 317 7.08 -43.81 -19.44
C LYS A 317 7.44 -45.28 -19.55
N LEU A 318 8.16 -45.81 -18.56
CA LEU A 318 8.54 -47.22 -18.50
C LEU A 318 7.32 -48.14 -18.39
N LYS A 319 6.38 -47.80 -17.50
CA LYS A 319 5.16 -48.61 -17.26
C LYS A 319 4.25 -48.67 -18.49
N TYR A 320 4.10 -47.56 -19.20
CA TYR A 320 3.20 -47.44 -20.33
C TYR A 320 3.90 -47.52 -21.71
N ASN A 321 5.18 -47.92 -21.75
CA ASN A 321 5.97 -48.10 -22.97
C ASN A 321 5.99 -46.88 -23.91
N LEU A 322 5.96 -45.66 -23.36
CA LEU A 322 5.90 -44.43 -24.16
C LEU A 322 7.18 -44.13 -24.96
N ASP A 323 8.29 -44.81 -24.65
CA ASP A 323 9.58 -44.64 -25.32
C ASP A 323 9.88 -45.74 -26.36
N LYS A 324 8.93 -46.65 -26.67
CA LYS A 324 9.16 -47.75 -27.63
C LYS A 324 9.07 -47.37 -29.12
N ASP A 325 8.85 -46.10 -29.45
CA ASP A 325 8.78 -45.60 -30.83
C ASP A 325 10.10 -45.00 -31.36
N GLU A 326 11.26 -45.38 -30.81
CA GLU A 326 12.56 -45.11 -31.45
C GLU A 326 12.82 -45.95 -32.73
N ASN A 327 11.87 -46.82 -33.13
CA ASN A 327 11.98 -47.69 -34.32
C ASN A 327 11.17 -47.24 -35.54
N LEU A 328 10.73 -45.99 -35.61
CA LEU A 328 10.20 -45.39 -36.84
C LEU A 328 11.05 -44.18 -37.24
N GLN A 329 12.25 -44.46 -37.73
CA GLN A 329 12.90 -43.62 -38.74
C GLN A 329 12.55 -44.18 -40.14
N PRO A 330 12.42 -43.30 -41.15
CA PRO A 330 11.73 -43.57 -42.42
C PRO A 330 12.36 -44.64 -43.31
#